data_AF-A0A356EBJ4-F1
#
_entry.id   AF-A0A356EBJ4-F1
#
_cell.length_a   1.000
_cell.length_b   1.000
_cell.length_c   1.000
_cell.angle_alpha   90.00
_cell.angle_beta   90.00
_cell.angle_gamma   90.00
#
_symmetry.space_group_name_H-M   'P 1'
#
loop_
_entity.id
_entity.type
_entity.pdbx_description
1 polymer ?
#
loop_
_entity_poly.entity_id
_entity_poly.type
_entity_poly.pdbx_seq_one_letter_code
_entity_poly.pdbx_strand_id
1 'polypeptide(L)'
;TQGIKAIADEYTRPNHGVLRIATTNTQARYALPPVIERFSKLYPEVSLLIHQGSPAQIYDALLSGEVDLAITTEAQYLFDDVVLLPCYKWNRSIIMKPDHPLVQCKNLTIEELGKYPLVTYTFGFTGVSDLDYAFNRAGILPNIVFTATDADIIKTYVRLGLGVGDR
;
A
#
# COMPACT_ATOMS: atom_id res chain seq x y z
N THR A 1 -12.23 -27.55 -20.79
CA THR A 1 -13.33 -27.10 -21.68
C THR A 1 -13.84 -25.69 -21.37
N GLN A 2 -13.83 -25.21 -20.11
CA GLN A 2 -14.17 -23.80 -19.81
C GLN A 2 -13.12 -22.78 -20.30
N GLY A 3 -11.83 -23.08 -20.19
CA GLY A 3 -10.76 -22.14 -20.63
C GLY A 3 -10.77 -21.80 -22.13
N ILE A 4 -11.16 -22.74 -22.99
CA ILE A 4 -11.25 -22.50 -24.45
C ILE A 4 -12.41 -21.56 -24.81
N LYS A 5 -13.52 -21.61 -24.05
CA LYS A 5 -14.65 -20.69 -24.25
C LYS A 5 -14.37 -19.28 -23.75
N ALA A 6 -13.70 -19.16 -22.60
CA ALA A 6 -13.32 -17.85 -22.04
C ALA A 6 -12.41 -17.05 -22.99
N ILE A 7 -11.41 -17.72 -23.59
CA ILE A 7 -10.51 -17.10 -24.56
C ILE A 7 -11.27 -16.68 -25.83
N ALA A 8 -12.19 -17.51 -26.33
CA ALA A 8 -12.97 -17.18 -27.54
C ALA A 8 -13.95 -16.01 -27.33
N ASP A 9 -14.54 -15.88 -26.15
CA ASP A 9 -15.43 -14.77 -25.78
C ASP A 9 -14.65 -13.45 -25.60
N GLU A 10 -13.42 -13.49 -25.06
CA GLU A 10 -12.55 -12.33 -24.89
C GLU A 10 -12.15 -11.68 -26.23
N TYR A 11 -11.95 -12.50 -27.28
CA TYR A 11 -11.70 -12.01 -28.65
C TYR A 11 -12.94 -11.45 -29.36
N THR A 12 -14.15 -11.81 -28.93
CA THR A 12 -15.40 -11.36 -29.57
C THR A 12 -16.09 -10.23 -28.82
N ARG A 13 -15.78 -10.01 -27.53
CA ARG A 13 -16.36 -8.95 -26.69
C ARG A 13 -15.32 -8.39 -25.69
N PRO A 14 -14.44 -7.46 -26.11
CA PRO A 14 -13.38 -6.92 -25.25
C PRO A 14 -13.90 -6.15 -24.01
N ASN A 15 -15.20 -5.83 -23.96
CA ASN A 15 -15.83 -5.10 -22.87
C ASN A 15 -16.68 -5.98 -21.95
N HIS A 16 -16.58 -7.31 -22.03
CA HIS A 16 -17.39 -8.23 -21.22
C HIS A 16 -16.49 -9.28 -20.57
N GLY A 17 -16.66 -9.54 -19.27
CA GLY A 17 -15.80 -10.48 -18.55
C GLY A 17 -15.61 -10.13 -17.08
N VAL A 18 -14.57 -10.70 -16.47
CA VAL A 18 -14.21 -10.46 -15.08
C VAL A 18 -12.76 -10.00 -15.03
N LEU A 19 -12.50 -8.84 -14.42
CA LEU A 19 -11.16 -8.35 -14.10
C LEU A 19 -10.91 -8.52 -12.60
N ARG A 20 -9.91 -9.30 -12.23
CA ARG A 20 -9.51 -9.62 -10.85
C ARG A 20 -8.22 -8.91 -10.50
N ILE A 21 -8.26 -8.10 -9.45
CA ILE A 21 -7.13 -7.32 -8.98
C ILE A 21 -6.81 -7.72 -7.54
N ALA A 22 -5.58 -8.13 -7.26
CA ALA A 22 -5.06 -8.23 -5.90
C ALA A 22 -4.30 -6.96 -5.52
N THR A 23 -4.52 -6.42 -4.32
CA THR A 23 -3.90 -5.16 -3.93
C THR A 23 -3.77 -4.99 -2.42
N THR A 24 -2.94 -4.03 -1.97
CA THR A 24 -2.81 -3.70 -0.55
C THR A 24 -3.91 -2.75 -0.09
N ASN A 25 -4.13 -2.65 1.23
CA ASN A 25 -5.12 -1.74 1.81
C ASN A 25 -4.91 -0.28 1.35
N THR A 26 -3.65 0.17 1.33
CA THR A 26 -3.27 1.53 0.91
C THR A 26 -3.73 1.84 -0.50
N GLN A 27 -3.50 0.93 -1.44
CA GLN A 27 -3.87 1.10 -2.85
C GLN A 27 -5.40 1.07 -3.01
N ALA A 28 -6.07 0.08 -2.42
CA ALA A 28 -7.53 -0.05 -2.46
C ALA A 28 -8.25 1.20 -1.92
N ARG A 29 -7.73 1.80 -0.86
CA ARG A 29 -8.38 2.93 -0.18
C ARG A 29 -8.03 4.28 -0.79
N TYR A 30 -6.78 4.50 -1.20
CA TYR A 30 -6.29 5.85 -1.50
C TYR A 30 -5.92 6.07 -2.98
N ALA A 31 -5.62 5.02 -3.73
CA ALA A 31 -5.16 5.15 -5.12
C ALA A 31 -6.22 4.70 -6.14
N LEU A 32 -6.85 3.57 -5.89
CA LEU A 32 -7.75 2.92 -6.85
C LEU A 32 -9.15 3.54 -6.99
N PRO A 33 -9.81 4.14 -5.97
CA PRO A 33 -11.21 4.53 -6.11
C PRO A 33 -11.51 5.44 -7.32
N PRO A 34 -10.71 6.50 -7.62
CA PRO A 34 -10.96 7.33 -8.80
C PRO A 34 -10.74 6.58 -10.12
N VAL A 35 -9.83 5.60 -10.15
CA VAL A 35 -9.55 4.79 -11.34
C VAL A 35 -10.68 3.79 -11.58
N ILE A 36 -11.14 3.13 -10.52
CA ILE A 36 -12.27 2.18 -10.56
C ILE A 36 -13.54 2.89 -11.01
N GLU A 37 -13.82 4.08 -10.47
CA GLU A 37 -15.01 4.85 -10.87
C GLU A 37 -15.02 5.14 -12.38
N ARG A 38 -13.87 5.53 -12.94
CA ARG A 38 -13.73 5.73 -14.39
C ARG A 38 -13.84 4.41 -15.14
N PHE A 39 -13.17 3.36 -14.68
CA PHE A 39 -13.19 2.05 -15.32
C PHE A 39 -14.61 1.49 -15.41
N SER A 40 -15.39 1.50 -14.33
CA SER A 40 -16.78 1.03 -14.32
C SER A 40 -17.70 1.82 -15.25
N LYS A 41 -17.40 3.11 -15.51
CA LYS A 41 -18.15 3.91 -16.49
C LYS A 41 -17.78 3.57 -17.93
N LEU A 42 -16.50 3.29 -18.20
CA LEU A 42 -16.02 2.92 -19.54
C LEU A 42 -16.36 1.47 -19.91
N TYR A 43 -16.39 0.57 -18.92
CA TYR A 43 -16.59 -0.87 -19.09
C TYR A 43 -17.70 -1.40 -18.16
N PRO A 44 -18.97 -0.98 -18.37
CA PRO A 44 -20.08 -1.35 -17.48
C PRO A 44 -20.40 -2.85 -17.48
N GLU A 45 -20.01 -3.56 -18.55
CA GLU A 45 -20.24 -4.99 -18.75
C GLU A 45 -19.07 -5.86 -18.23
N VAL A 46 -18.03 -5.24 -17.63
CA VAL A 46 -16.93 -5.95 -16.96
C VAL A 46 -17.18 -5.99 -15.45
N SER A 47 -17.21 -7.19 -14.89
CA SER A 47 -17.24 -7.39 -13.44
C SER A 47 -15.86 -7.18 -12.83
N LEU A 48 -15.73 -6.21 -11.93
CA LEU A 48 -14.47 -5.95 -11.23
C LEU A 48 -14.46 -6.65 -9.87
N LEU A 49 -13.45 -7.49 -9.62
CA LEU A 49 -13.21 -8.13 -8.33
C LEU A 49 -11.89 -7.63 -7.73
N ILE A 50 -11.94 -7.17 -6.49
CA ILE A 50 -10.76 -6.67 -5.78
C ILE A 50 -10.53 -7.52 -4.54
N HIS A 51 -9.34 -8.12 -4.48
CA HIS A 51 -8.86 -8.92 -3.37
C HIS A 51 -7.82 -8.11 -2.60
N GLN A 52 -8.09 -7.84 -1.32
CA GLN A 52 -7.12 -7.20 -0.46
C GLN A 52 -6.32 -8.25 0.29
N GLY A 53 -5.00 -8.17 0.25
CA GLY A 53 -4.11 -9.15 0.89
C GLY A 53 -2.81 -8.53 1.39
N SER A 54 -2.01 -9.36 2.06
CA SER A 54 -0.59 -9.07 2.30
C SER A 54 0.21 -9.21 1.00
N PRO A 55 1.43 -8.66 0.91
CA PRO A 55 2.27 -8.78 -0.28
C PRO A 55 2.51 -10.23 -0.73
N ALA A 56 2.72 -11.15 0.23
CA ALA A 56 2.89 -12.57 -0.07
C ALA A 56 1.61 -13.19 -0.66
N GLN A 57 0.45 -12.91 -0.07
CA GLN A 57 -0.84 -13.39 -0.58
C GLN A 57 -1.14 -12.84 -1.98
N ILE A 58 -0.82 -11.56 -2.22
CA ILE A 58 -0.97 -10.92 -3.53
C ILE A 58 -0.08 -11.62 -4.57
N TYR A 59 1.17 -11.94 -4.19
CA TYR A 59 2.09 -12.66 -5.08
C TYR A 59 1.61 -14.07 -5.40
N ASP A 60 1.21 -14.84 -4.38
CA ASP A 60 0.71 -16.20 -4.56
C ASP A 60 -0.56 -16.23 -5.44
N ALA A 61 -1.46 -15.26 -5.25
CA ALA A 61 -2.66 -15.12 -6.08
C ALA A 61 -2.33 -14.79 -7.54
N LEU A 62 -1.29 -13.99 -7.78
CA LEU A 62 -0.85 -13.66 -9.13
C LEU A 62 -0.20 -14.88 -9.81
N LEU A 63 0.71 -15.58 -9.13
CA LEU A 63 1.39 -16.76 -9.68
C LEU A 63 0.45 -17.92 -9.98
N SER A 64 -0.57 -18.12 -9.13
CA SER A 64 -1.57 -19.18 -9.32
C SER A 64 -2.61 -18.85 -10.40
N GLY A 65 -2.64 -17.62 -10.92
CA GLY A 65 -3.64 -17.15 -11.86
C GLY A 65 -5.02 -16.91 -11.24
N GLU A 66 -5.09 -16.78 -9.91
CA GLU A 66 -6.33 -16.39 -9.21
C GLU A 66 -6.70 -14.92 -9.51
N VAL A 67 -5.71 -14.07 -9.75
CA VAL A 67 -5.91 -12.67 -10.16
C VAL A 67 -5.20 -12.36 -11.47
N ASP A 68 -5.73 -11.37 -12.20
CA ASP A 68 -5.18 -10.93 -13.48
C ASP A 68 -4.11 -9.85 -13.28
N LEU A 69 -4.23 -9.04 -12.22
CA LEU A 69 -3.30 -7.94 -11.90
C LEU A 69 -3.01 -7.85 -10.40
N ALA A 70 -1.76 -7.56 -10.07
CA ALA A 70 -1.35 -7.18 -8.72
C ALA A 70 -0.95 -5.69 -8.69
N ILE A 71 -1.52 -4.93 -7.76
CA ILE A 71 -1.15 -3.53 -7.51
C ILE A 71 -0.61 -3.41 -6.10
N THR A 72 0.70 -3.27 -5.98
CA THR A 72 1.40 -3.28 -4.70
C THR A 72 2.51 -2.24 -4.69
N THR A 73 2.83 -1.78 -3.49
CA THR A 73 3.99 -0.90 -3.22
C THR A 73 5.21 -1.71 -2.79
N GLU A 74 4.95 -2.92 -2.32
CA GLU A 74 5.90 -3.87 -1.75
C GLU A 74 6.48 -4.79 -2.81
N ALA A 75 7.68 -5.28 -2.50
CA ALA A 75 8.41 -6.33 -3.18
C ALA A 75 8.95 -5.96 -4.57
N GLN A 76 10.24 -5.71 -4.63
CA GLN A 76 11.02 -5.96 -5.86
C GLN A 76 11.67 -7.35 -5.82
N TYR A 77 11.84 -7.92 -4.62
CA TYR A 77 12.61 -9.14 -4.37
C TYR A 77 11.79 -10.44 -4.42
N LEU A 78 10.45 -10.34 -4.51
CA LEU A 78 9.59 -11.53 -4.56
C LEU A 78 9.20 -11.93 -5.99
N PHE A 79 9.54 -11.14 -7.01
CA PHE A 79 8.82 -11.12 -8.28
C PHE A 79 9.72 -11.45 -9.49
N ASP A 80 10.46 -12.55 -9.44
CA ASP A 80 11.35 -12.93 -10.55
C ASP A 80 10.57 -13.41 -11.79
N ASP A 81 9.37 -13.99 -11.60
CA ASP A 81 8.54 -14.57 -12.66
C ASP A 81 7.37 -13.66 -13.11
N VAL A 82 7.42 -12.35 -12.81
CA VAL A 82 6.34 -11.41 -13.19
C VAL A 82 6.88 -10.12 -13.82
N VAL A 83 6.04 -9.50 -14.67
CA VAL A 83 6.36 -8.20 -15.27
C VAL A 83 5.98 -7.09 -14.30
N LEU A 84 6.97 -6.31 -13.86
CA LEU A 84 6.77 -5.15 -12.99
C LEU A 84 6.68 -3.86 -13.82
N LEU A 85 5.61 -3.09 -13.61
CA LEU A 85 5.41 -1.78 -14.24
C LEU A 85 5.31 -0.69 -13.16
N PRO A 86 6.25 0.29 -13.13
CA PRO A 86 6.17 1.38 -12.16
C PRO A 86 5.01 2.32 -12.51
N CYS A 87 4.07 2.50 -11.58
CA CYS A 87 2.89 3.33 -11.79
C CYS A 87 3.10 4.79 -11.34
N TYR A 88 3.58 4.98 -10.10
CA TYR A 88 3.79 6.31 -9.53
C TYR A 88 4.75 6.24 -8.34
N LYS A 89 5.28 7.41 -7.93
CA LYS A 89 6.06 7.58 -6.70
C LYS A 89 5.21 8.28 -5.65
N TRP A 90 5.42 7.93 -4.40
CA TRP A 90 4.79 8.57 -3.25
C TRP A 90 5.85 8.77 -2.16
N ASN A 91 5.61 9.73 -1.28
CA ASN A 91 6.50 10.03 -0.16
C ASN A 91 5.76 9.82 1.15
N ARG A 92 6.51 9.39 2.17
CA ARG A 92 6.00 9.34 3.53
C ARG A 92 5.75 10.74 4.09
N SER A 93 4.73 10.85 4.91
CA SER A 93 4.41 12.07 5.65
C SER A 93 4.37 11.79 7.15
N ILE A 94 4.84 12.76 7.94
CA ILE A 94 4.72 12.68 9.40
C ILE A 94 3.38 13.26 9.85
N ILE A 95 2.71 12.57 10.75
CA ILE A 95 1.41 12.92 11.31
C ILE A 95 1.56 13.07 12.81
N MET A 96 1.09 14.19 13.34
CA MET A 96 1.12 14.48 14.77
C MET A 96 -0.14 15.26 15.15
N LYS A 97 -0.40 15.38 16.45
CA LYS A 97 -1.46 16.27 16.92
C LYS A 97 -1.11 17.75 16.68
N PRO A 98 -2.09 18.64 16.51
CA PRO A 98 -1.83 20.07 16.29
C PRO A 98 -1.08 20.77 17.44
N ASP A 99 -1.16 20.23 18.65
CA ASP A 99 -0.48 20.72 19.86
C ASP A 99 0.90 20.07 20.08
N HIS A 100 1.37 19.23 19.14
CA HIS A 100 2.63 18.53 19.29
C HIS A 100 3.83 19.49 19.16
N PRO A 101 4.91 19.37 19.98
CA PRO A 101 6.06 20.28 19.93
C PRO A 101 6.71 20.42 18.55
N LEU A 102 6.75 19.32 17.79
CA LEU A 102 7.31 19.30 16.44
C LEU A 102 6.54 20.15 15.41
N VAL A 103 5.32 20.62 15.72
CA VAL A 103 4.57 21.55 14.84
C VAL A 103 5.32 22.87 14.68
N GLN A 104 6.12 23.27 15.68
CA GLN A 104 6.92 24.50 15.62
C GLN A 104 8.28 24.30 14.95
N CYS A 105 8.68 23.06 14.66
CA CYS A 105 9.93 22.75 13.98
C CYS A 105 9.81 23.07 12.48
N LYS A 106 10.44 24.17 12.04
CA LYS A 106 10.44 24.56 10.61
C LYS A 106 11.09 23.51 9.70
N ASN A 107 12.14 22.85 10.17
CA ASN A 107 12.85 21.80 9.47
C ASN A 107 12.89 20.56 10.38
N LEU A 108 11.94 19.65 10.19
CA LEU A 108 11.91 18.40 10.94
C LEU A 108 13.03 17.48 10.45
N THR A 109 13.92 17.09 11.35
CA THR A 109 15.00 16.13 11.06
C THR A 109 14.71 14.76 11.69
N ILE A 110 15.45 13.73 11.28
CA ILE A 110 15.33 12.38 11.85
C ILE A 110 15.78 12.37 13.32
N GLU A 111 16.78 13.18 13.68
CA GLU A 111 17.23 13.37 15.05
C GLU A 111 16.14 13.97 15.95
N GLU A 112 15.42 15.00 15.45
CA GLU A 112 14.30 15.58 16.19
C GLU A 112 13.14 14.58 16.32
N LEU A 113 12.82 13.86 15.25
CA LEU A 113 11.77 12.83 15.25
C LEU A 113 12.10 11.71 16.25
N GLY A 114 13.37 11.28 16.30
CA GLY A 114 13.85 10.21 17.18
C GLY A 114 13.74 10.50 18.68
N LYS A 115 13.48 11.74 19.08
CA LYS A 115 13.23 12.12 20.49
C LYS A 115 11.84 11.74 20.99
N TYR A 116 10.92 11.36 20.09
CA TYR A 116 9.52 11.12 20.41
C TYR A 116 9.11 9.66 20.18
N PRO A 117 8.09 9.17 20.90
CA PRO A 117 7.46 7.88 20.61
C PRO A 117 6.88 7.84 19.19
N LEU A 118 7.08 6.73 18.48
CA LEU A 118 6.62 6.54 17.10
C LEU A 118 5.48 5.53 16.98
N VAL A 119 4.52 5.85 16.11
CA VAL A 119 3.37 5.01 15.75
C VAL A 119 3.48 4.72 14.25
N THR A 120 3.97 3.55 13.85
CA THR A 120 4.36 3.28 12.45
C THR A 120 3.75 2.00 11.89
N TYR A 121 4.14 1.60 10.69
CA TYR A 121 3.69 0.36 10.08
C TYR A 121 4.38 -0.87 10.69
N THR A 122 3.69 -2.02 10.68
CA THR A 122 4.27 -3.30 11.09
C THR A 122 5.34 -3.75 10.08
N PHE A 123 6.51 -4.17 10.59
CA PHE A 123 7.57 -4.79 9.80
C PHE A 123 7.03 -5.93 8.93
N GLY A 124 7.39 -5.94 7.65
CA GLY A 124 6.92 -6.96 6.69
C GLY A 124 5.62 -6.62 5.93
N PHE A 125 4.97 -5.48 6.24
CA PHE A 125 3.98 -4.85 5.34
C PHE A 125 4.60 -3.73 4.47
N THR A 126 5.82 -3.29 4.79
CA THR A 126 6.59 -2.28 4.04
C THR A 126 8.09 -2.62 3.83
N GLY A 127 8.50 -3.90 4.00
CA GLY A 127 9.92 -4.27 4.05
C GLY A 127 10.72 -3.53 5.15
N VAL A 128 12.04 -3.37 4.98
CA VAL A 128 12.80 -2.32 5.70
C VAL A 128 12.24 -1.00 5.20
N SER A 129 11.52 -0.28 6.05
CA SER A 129 10.87 0.95 5.62
C SER A 129 11.93 2.02 5.33
N ASP A 130 11.60 2.99 4.46
CA ASP A 130 12.44 4.19 4.29
C ASP A 130 12.70 4.91 5.63
N LEU A 131 11.76 4.79 6.58
CA LEU A 131 11.90 5.33 7.93
C LEU A 131 12.98 4.59 8.71
N ASP A 132 12.99 3.25 8.68
CA ASP A 132 14.04 2.44 9.30
C ASP A 132 15.41 2.74 8.66
N TYR A 133 15.46 2.87 7.34
CA TYR A 133 16.70 3.24 6.64
C TYR A 133 17.20 4.61 7.07
N ALA A 134 16.29 5.59 7.20
CA ALA A 134 16.64 6.94 7.64
C ALA A 134 17.18 6.97 9.08
N PHE A 135 16.52 6.27 10.01
CA PHE A 135 16.99 6.15 11.40
C PHE A 135 18.34 5.41 11.50
N ASN A 136 18.49 4.29 10.78
CA ASN A 136 19.73 3.53 10.75
C ASN A 136 20.89 4.36 10.18
N ARG A 137 20.66 5.15 9.12
CA ARG A 137 21.66 6.04 8.54
C ARG A 137 22.10 7.15 9.50
N ALA A 138 21.21 7.59 10.38
CA ALA A 138 21.50 8.55 11.44
C ALA A 138 22.13 7.90 12.69
N GLY A 139 22.22 6.57 12.76
CA GLY A 139 22.70 5.84 13.94
C GLY A 139 21.74 5.94 15.15
N ILE A 140 20.45 6.14 14.89
CA ILE A 140 19.42 6.34 15.91
C ILE A 140 18.56 5.09 15.99
N LEU A 141 18.34 4.58 17.20
CA LEU A 141 17.34 3.55 17.45
C LEU A 141 15.99 4.22 17.73
N PRO A 142 14.97 4.08 16.86
CA PRO A 142 13.68 4.73 17.08
C PRO A 142 12.91 4.09 18.24
N ASN A 143 12.22 4.92 19.02
CA ASN A 143 11.30 4.46 20.07
C ASN A 143 9.91 4.15 19.47
N ILE A 144 9.75 2.97 18.87
CA ILE A 144 8.47 2.53 18.30
C ILE A 144 7.58 2.00 19.42
N VAL A 145 6.48 2.70 19.70
CA VAL A 145 5.54 2.34 20.78
C VAL A 145 4.27 1.66 20.27
N PHE A 146 4.00 1.75 18.97
CA PHE A 146 2.84 1.14 18.34
C PHE A 146 3.12 0.83 16.88
N THR A 147 2.67 -0.33 16.39
CA THR A 147 2.71 -0.67 14.97
C THR A 147 1.33 -1.08 14.45
N ALA A 148 1.04 -0.75 13.19
CA ALA A 148 -0.21 -1.10 12.53
C ALA A 148 -0.01 -1.53 11.07
N THR A 149 -0.99 -2.20 10.49
CA THR A 149 -0.96 -2.58 9.07
C THR A 149 -1.62 -1.54 8.16
N ASP A 150 -2.32 -0.54 8.72
CA ASP A 150 -2.99 0.52 7.95
C ASP A 150 -2.84 1.91 8.58
N ALA A 151 -2.87 2.92 7.69
CA ALA A 151 -2.70 4.33 8.03
C ALA A 151 -3.80 4.88 8.94
N ASP A 152 -5.00 4.30 8.95
CA ASP A 152 -6.12 4.84 9.74
C ASP A 152 -6.06 4.38 11.19
N ILE A 153 -5.55 3.18 11.45
CA ILE A 153 -5.14 2.76 12.79
C ILE A 153 -4.02 3.68 13.29
N ILE A 154 -2.97 3.94 12.49
CA ILE A 154 -1.90 4.88 12.87
C ILE A 154 -2.49 6.25 13.25
N LYS A 155 -3.31 6.86 12.39
CA LYS A 155 -3.97 8.15 12.68
C LYS A 155 -4.84 8.11 13.93
N THR A 156 -5.45 6.97 14.25
CA THR A 156 -6.29 6.81 15.44
C THR A 156 -5.43 6.88 16.70
N TYR A 157 -4.33 6.15 16.76
CA TYR A 157 -3.45 6.16 17.93
C TYR A 157 -2.60 7.43 18.05
N VAL A 158 -2.26 8.08 16.94
CA VAL A 158 -1.69 9.45 16.95
C VAL A 158 -2.69 10.45 17.56
N ARG A 159 -3.98 10.38 17.19
CA ARG A 159 -5.02 11.25 17.79
C ARG A 159 -5.19 11.02 19.29
N LEU A 160 -5.01 9.77 19.76
CA LEU A 160 -5.00 9.44 21.18
C LEU A 160 -3.74 9.91 21.91
N GLY A 161 -2.73 10.42 21.19
CA GLY A 161 -1.51 10.97 21.77
C GLY A 161 -0.44 9.92 22.10
N LEU A 162 -0.52 8.72 21.54
CA LEU A 162 0.52 7.69 21.77
C LEU A 162 1.88 8.09 21.24
N GLY A 163 1.93 8.93 20.20
CA GLY A 163 3.17 9.36 19.59
C GLY A 163 2.96 10.08 18.26
N VAL A 164 4.07 10.25 17.56
CA VAL A 164 4.14 10.78 16.19
C VAL A 164 4.04 9.62 15.22
N GLY A 165 3.15 9.71 14.23
CA GLY A 165 2.98 8.67 13.22
C GLY A 165 3.59 9.02 11.88
N ASP A 166 3.80 8.01 11.04
CA ASP A 166 4.12 8.18 9.63
C ASP A 166 3.02 7.58 8.75
N ARG A 167 2.89 8.09 7.52
CA ARG A 167 1.93 7.61 6.52
C ARG A 167 2.57 7.50 5.17
#